data_AF-A0A814NL56-F1
#
_entry.id   AF-A0A814NL56-F1
#
_cell.length_a   1.000
_cell.length_b   1.000
_cell.length_c   1.000
_cell.angle_alpha   90.00
_cell.angle_beta   90.00
_cell.angle_gamma   90.00
#
_symmetry.space_group_name_H-M   'P 1'
#
loop_
_entity.id
_entity.type
_entity.pdbx_description
1 polymer ?
#
loop_
_entity_poly.entity_id
_entity_poly.type
_entity_poly.pdbx_seq_one_letter_code
_entity_poly.pdbx_strand_id
1 'polypeptide(L)'
;MENTKFEESLKNAASINGYLKRLLPHELELYQNGQLLNITHEGSSSIWLEAYSSTPPDGKINVYRPMGDNEILYLLENNQLPASQPYQAIIEGENGRIYANKYLNGNKWTNSNPTTIVEFTVPIDLMELLKEKQMKIEDGALSVGLGCKAGKGLPLFNERIRDGLITYRIVKIKRSKKK
;
A
#
# COMPACT_ATOMS: atom_id res chain seq x y z
N MET A 1 4.51 0.85 18.23
CA MET A 1 5.74 1.67 18.01
C MET A 1 5.68 2.47 16.71
N GLU A 2 4.89 2.06 15.70
CA GLU A 2 4.77 2.78 14.42
C GLU A 2 4.04 4.13 14.55
N ASN A 3 2.99 4.19 15.38
CA ASN A 3 2.29 5.45 15.68
C ASN A 3 3.26 6.54 16.15
N THR A 4 4.22 6.23 17.03
CA THR A 4 5.18 7.21 17.55
C THR A 4 6.05 7.83 16.44
N LYS A 5 6.53 7.02 15.49
CA LYS A 5 7.34 7.52 14.36
C LYS A 5 6.53 8.35 13.38
N PHE A 6 5.28 7.96 13.14
CA PHE A 6 4.38 8.72 12.29
C PHE A 6 4.04 10.08 12.91
N GLU A 7 3.71 10.12 14.21
CA GLU A 7 3.50 11.36 14.97
C GLU A 7 4.73 12.28 14.94
N GLU A 8 5.93 11.72 15.14
CA GLU A 8 7.19 12.46 15.02
C GLU A 8 7.38 13.04 13.61
N SER A 9 7.04 12.27 12.58
CA SER A 9 7.16 12.71 11.18
C SER A 9 6.16 13.82 10.84
N LEU A 10 4.95 13.77 11.40
CA LEU A 10 3.94 14.83 11.28
C LEU A 10 4.42 16.13 11.94
N LYS A 11 4.97 16.05 13.15
CA LYS A 11 5.49 17.21 13.88
C LYS A 11 6.64 17.91 13.15
N ASN A 12 7.47 17.14 12.45
CA ASN A 12 8.65 17.63 11.74
C ASN A 12 8.39 17.90 10.23
N ALA A 13 7.13 17.87 9.79
CA ALA A 13 6.79 18.03 8.38
C ALA A 13 7.01 19.48 7.91
N ALA A 14 7.84 19.65 6.88
CA ALA A 14 8.01 20.89 6.14
C ALA A 14 6.92 21.07 5.08
N SER A 15 6.61 22.32 4.72
CA SER A 15 5.61 22.62 3.69
C SER A 15 5.98 22.02 2.32
N ILE A 16 4.97 21.48 1.63
CA ILE A 16 5.11 20.92 0.28
C ILE A 16 4.41 21.74 -0.81
N ASN A 17 3.90 22.94 -0.49
CA ASN A 17 3.06 23.74 -1.40
C ASN A 17 3.71 23.96 -2.78
N GLY A 18 5.01 24.23 -2.82
CA GLY A 18 5.77 24.41 -4.07
C GLY A 18 5.90 23.14 -4.94
N TYR A 19 5.53 21.98 -4.40
CA TYR A 19 5.68 20.67 -5.03
C TYR A 19 4.34 19.94 -5.26
N LEU A 20 3.19 20.53 -4.94
CA LEU A 20 1.88 19.87 -5.11
C LEU A 20 1.60 19.43 -6.55
N LYS A 21 2.11 20.18 -7.54
CA LYS A 21 2.04 19.82 -8.97
C LYS A 21 2.75 18.51 -9.35
N ARG A 22 3.44 17.86 -8.41
CA ARG A 22 4.12 16.57 -8.60
C ARG A 22 3.26 15.37 -8.18
N LEU A 23 2.21 15.62 -7.41
CA LEU A 23 1.25 14.60 -7.04
C LEU A 23 0.39 14.27 -8.26
N LEU A 24 0.03 12.99 -8.41
CA LEU A 24 -1.00 12.60 -9.38
C LEU A 24 -2.37 13.12 -8.93
N PRO A 25 -3.35 13.26 -9.83
CA PRO A 25 -4.66 13.84 -9.50
C PRO A 25 -5.34 13.20 -8.28
N HIS A 26 -5.40 11.86 -8.23
CA HIS A 26 -5.99 11.13 -7.10
C HIS A 26 -5.21 11.31 -5.79
N GLU A 27 -3.89 11.49 -5.86
CA GLU A 27 -3.06 11.70 -4.67
C GLU A 27 -3.24 13.10 -4.09
N LEU A 28 -3.34 14.10 -4.97
CA LEU A 28 -3.62 15.47 -4.60
C LEU A 28 -5.00 15.57 -3.94
N GLU A 29 -6.01 14.89 -4.49
CA GLU A 29 -7.35 14.82 -3.92
C GLU A 29 -7.34 14.22 -2.51
N LEU A 30 -6.68 13.07 -2.32
CA LEU A 30 -6.54 12.44 -0.99
C LEU A 30 -5.85 13.36 0.02
N TYR A 31 -4.84 14.11 -0.41
CA TYR A 31 -4.16 15.10 0.42
C TYR A 31 -5.08 16.28 0.78
N GLN A 32 -5.77 16.85 -0.21
CA GLN A 32 -6.68 17.98 -0.02
C GLN A 32 -7.87 17.65 0.88
N ASN A 33 -8.36 16.40 0.81
CA ASN A 33 -9.43 15.90 1.65
C ASN A 33 -8.96 15.47 3.06
N GLY A 34 -7.67 15.62 3.38
CA GLY A 34 -7.10 15.22 4.67
C GLY A 34 -7.03 13.70 4.89
N GLN A 35 -7.27 12.90 3.85
CA GLN A 35 -7.17 11.44 3.90
C GLN A 35 -5.72 10.98 3.94
N LEU A 36 -4.80 11.79 3.42
CA LEU A 36 -3.36 11.64 3.55
C LEU A 36 -2.76 12.91 4.16
N LEU A 37 -1.82 12.74 5.08
CA LEU A 37 -1.13 13.82 5.77
C LEU A 37 0.28 13.97 5.22
N ASN A 38 0.78 15.21 5.18
CA ASN A 38 2.15 15.49 4.80
C ASN A 38 3.11 15.14 5.94
N ILE A 39 4.09 14.29 5.64
CA ILE A 39 5.19 13.92 6.56
C ILE A 39 6.57 14.18 5.95
N THR A 40 6.63 15.08 4.96
CA THR A 40 7.86 15.43 4.26
C THR A 40 8.76 16.25 5.17
N HIS A 41 9.89 15.70 5.63
CA HIS A 41 10.88 16.48 6.38
C HIS A 41 11.64 17.49 5.50
N GLU A 42 12.22 18.50 6.14
CA GLU A 42 13.11 19.47 5.49
C GLU A 42 14.33 18.78 4.86
N GLY A 43 14.74 19.22 3.67
CA GLY A 43 15.85 18.60 2.93
C GLY A 43 15.50 17.26 2.24
N SER A 44 14.29 16.71 2.44
CA SER A 44 13.89 15.49 1.74
C SER A 44 13.87 15.69 0.23
N SER A 45 14.43 14.73 -0.52
CA SER A 45 14.42 14.71 -1.99
C SER A 45 13.07 14.28 -2.58
N SER A 46 12.16 13.76 -1.75
CA SER A 46 10.84 13.28 -2.13
C SER A 46 9.75 13.93 -1.27
N ILE A 47 8.54 14.00 -1.80
CA ILE A 47 7.31 14.25 -1.07
C ILE A 47 6.88 12.92 -0.46
N TRP A 48 6.51 12.96 0.80
CA TRP A 48 5.99 11.82 1.56
C TRP A 48 4.62 12.18 2.13
N LEU A 49 3.62 11.38 1.75
CA LEU A 49 2.27 11.47 2.29
C LEU A 49 1.91 10.15 2.95
N GLU A 50 1.22 10.19 4.08
CA GLU A 50 0.89 8.99 4.86
C GLU A 50 -0.40 9.16 5.66
N ALA A 51 -1.10 8.06 5.88
CA ALA A 51 -2.27 7.96 6.73
C ALA A 51 -2.11 6.88 7.80
N TYR A 52 -2.80 7.01 8.92
CA TYR A 52 -2.94 5.90 9.88
C TYR A 52 -3.58 4.68 9.20
N SER A 53 -3.18 3.50 9.63
CA SER A 53 -3.88 2.27 9.28
C SER A 53 -5.29 2.31 9.84
N SER A 54 -6.24 1.76 9.11
CA SER A 54 -7.57 1.55 9.66
C SER A 54 -7.55 0.46 10.73
N THR A 55 -8.55 0.46 11.60
CA THR A 55 -8.87 -0.70 12.43
C THR A 55 -9.81 -1.60 11.62
N PRO A 56 -9.43 -2.83 11.28
CA PRO A 56 -10.33 -3.73 10.56
C PRO A 56 -11.52 -4.09 11.45
N PRO A 57 -12.74 -4.21 10.90
CA PRO A 57 -13.90 -4.70 11.64
C PRO A 57 -13.75 -6.18 11.98
N ASP A 58 -14.58 -6.67 12.90
CA ASP A 58 -14.61 -8.08 13.30
C ASP A 58 -14.73 -9.02 12.10
N GLY A 59 -13.96 -10.11 12.12
CA GLY A 59 -13.90 -11.07 11.03
C GLY A 59 -13.07 -10.62 9.81
N LYS A 60 -12.45 -9.43 9.86
CA LYS A 60 -11.54 -8.93 8.82
C LYS A 60 -10.15 -8.63 9.36
N ILE A 61 -9.19 -8.52 8.44
CA ILE A 61 -7.80 -8.15 8.72
C ILE A 61 -7.28 -7.17 7.66
N ASN A 62 -6.33 -6.33 8.04
CA ASN A 62 -5.64 -5.47 7.08
C ASN A 62 -4.40 -6.15 6.50
N VAL A 63 -4.26 -6.04 5.18
CA VAL A 63 -3.10 -6.47 4.42
C VAL A 63 -2.60 -5.33 3.55
N TYR A 64 -1.30 -5.31 3.27
CA TYR A 64 -0.63 -4.20 2.62
C TYR A 64 0.02 -4.67 1.34
N ARG A 65 0.01 -3.80 0.33
CA ARG A 65 0.67 -4.05 -0.95
C ARG A 65 1.37 -2.79 -1.46
N PRO A 66 2.69 -2.85 -1.69
CA PRO A 66 3.38 -1.80 -2.44
C PRO A 66 3.01 -1.92 -3.93
N MET A 67 2.73 -0.80 -4.57
CA MET A 67 2.32 -0.73 -5.98
C MET A 67 3.01 0.41 -6.71
N GLY A 68 3.25 0.19 -8.00
CA GLY A 68 3.64 1.24 -8.95
C GLY A 68 2.42 1.98 -9.51
N ASP A 69 2.67 3.10 -10.18
CA ASP A 69 1.61 4.00 -10.68
C ASP A 69 0.61 3.30 -11.59
N ASN A 70 1.08 2.48 -12.54
CA ASN A 70 0.21 1.75 -13.45
C ASN A 70 -0.70 0.75 -12.74
N GLU A 71 -0.21 0.13 -11.65
CA GLU A 71 -1.03 -0.81 -10.87
C GLU A 71 -2.11 -0.09 -10.07
N ILE A 72 -1.78 1.08 -9.50
CA ILE A 72 -2.74 1.92 -8.77
C ILE A 72 -3.81 2.45 -9.72
N LEU A 73 -3.42 3.02 -10.85
CA LEU A 73 -4.37 3.53 -11.84
C LEU A 73 -5.33 2.43 -12.29
N TYR A 74 -4.80 1.24 -12.59
CA TYR A 74 -5.64 0.10 -12.94
C TYR A 74 -6.60 -0.30 -11.81
N LEU A 75 -6.13 -0.34 -10.57
CA LEU A 75 -6.98 -0.64 -9.40
C LEU A 75 -8.11 0.38 -9.24
N LEU A 76 -7.80 1.67 -9.34
CA LEU A 76 -8.77 2.76 -9.20
C LEU A 76 -9.81 2.74 -10.34
N GLU A 77 -9.39 2.47 -11.57
CA GLU A 77 -10.25 2.48 -12.75
C GLU A 77 -11.13 1.22 -12.86
N ASN A 78 -10.61 0.05 -12.46
CA ASN A 78 -11.24 -1.25 -12.72
C ASN A 78 -11.74 -1.93 -11.45
N ASN A 79 -11.49 -1.36 -10.28
CA ASN A 79 -11.79 -1.94 -8.98
C ASN A 79 -11.27 -3.39 -8.83
N GLN A 80 -10.07 -3.66 -9.35
CA GLN A 80 -9.42 -4.97 -9.27
C GLN A 80 -7.91 -4.85 -9.51
N LEU A 81 -7.11 -5.80 -9.02
CA LEU A 81 -5.68 -5.82 -9.27
C LEU A 81 -5.37 -6.33 -10.69
N PRO A 82 -4.39 -5.75 -11.40
CA PRO A 82 -4.03 -6.21 -12.74
C PRO A 82 -3.35 -7.58 -12.69
N ALA A 83 -3.57 -8.44 -13.69
CA ALA A 83 -2.86 -9.72 -13.82
C ALA A 83 -1.45 -9.60 -14.43
N SER A 84 -0.91 -8.38 -14.53
CA SER A 84 0.32 -8.08 -15.26
C SER A 84 1.60 -8.49 -14.53
N GLN A 85 1.56 -8.65 -13.20
CA GLN A 85 2.75 -9.00 -12.43
C GLN A 85 2.74 -10.50 -12.05
N PRO A 86 3.79 -11.27 -12.39
CA PRO A 86 3.84 -12.70 -12.10
C PRO A 86 3.99 -13.03 -10.61
N TYR A 87 4.63 -12.13 -9.84
CA TYR A 87 4.93 -12.28 -8.42
C TYR A 87 4.24 -11.17 -7.60
N GLN A 88 2.91 -11.20 -7.58
CA GLN A 88 2.13 -10.33 -6.70
C GLN A 88 2.01 -10.97 -5.33
N ALA A 89 2.10 -10.16 -4.30
CA ALA A 89 1.83 -10.56 -2.92
C ALA A 89 1.05 -9.47 -2.17
N ILE A 90 0.38 -9.90 -1.11
CA ILE A 90 -0.20 -9.08 -0.05
C ILE A 90 0.47 -9.48 1.26
N ILE A 91 0.70 -8.52 2.15
CA ILE A 91 1.44 -8.76 3.39
C ILE A 91 0.59 -8.39 4.60
N GLU A 92 0.47 -9.30 5.55
CA GLU A 92 -0.49 -9.23 6.65
C GLU A 92 -0.06 -8.33 7.80
N GLY A 93 -1.04 -7.59 8.36
CA GLY A 93 -0.93 -6.92 9.65
C GLY A 93 0.05 -5.74 9.70
N GLU A 94 0.29 -5.20 10.89
CA GLU A 94 1.20 -4.07 11.13
C GLU A 94 2.61 -4.35 10.55
N ASN A 95 3.11 -5.58 10.72
CA ASN A 95 4.38 -5.99 10.12
C ASN A 95 4.36 -5.93 8.59
N GLY A 96 3.21 -6.18 7.96
CA GLY A 96 3.03 -6.03 6.52
C GLY A 96 3.15 -4.60 6.04
N ARG A 97 2.67 -3.63 6.82
CA ARG A 97 2.86 -2.21 6.54
C ARG A 97 4.35 -1.83 6.60
N ILE A 98 5.03 -2.23 7.67
CA ILE A 98 6.48 -2.00 7.85
C ILE A 98 7.27 -2.63 6.70
N TYR A 99 6.92 -3.86 6.32
CA TYR A 99 7.53 -4.57 5.20
C TYR A 99 7.30 -3.85 3.87
N ALA A 100 6.05 -3.44 3.56
CA ALA A 100 5.72 -2.72 2.34
C ALA A 100 6.49 -1.38 2.23
N ASN A 101 6.72 -0.70 3.35
CA ASN A 101 7.50 0.53 3.39
C ASN A 101 8.95 0.37 2.92
N LYS A 102 9.52 -0.84 2.99
CA LYS A 102 10.87 -1.13 2.49
C LYS A 102 11.00 -0.94 0.97
N TYR A 103 9.91 -1.10 0.22
CA TYR A 103 9.93 -0.88 -1.22
C TYR A 103 10.02 0.61 -1.57
N LEU A 104 9.38 1.48 -0.77
CA LEU A 104 9.39 2.92 -1.00
C LEU A 104 10.71 3.56 -0.55
N ASN A 105 11.33 3.05 0.52
CA ASN A 105 12.59 3.60 1.02
C ASN A 105 13.86 3.03 0.34
N GLY A 106 13.72 2.04 -0.56
CA GLY A 106 14.82 1.45 -1.33
C GLY A 106 15.51 0.28 -0.64
N ASN A 107 15.05 -0.17 0.54
CA ASN A 107 15.58 -1.35 1.22
C ASN A 107 15.12 -2.67 0.57
N LYS A 108 14.04 -2.63 -0.23
CA LYS A 108 13.63 -3.71 -1.14
C LYS A 108 13.39 -3.16 -2.53
N TRP A 109 13.68 -3.98 -3.53
CA TRP A 109 13.56 -3.61 -4.94
C TRP A 109 12.63 -4.56 -5.69
N THR A 110 11.89 -4.00 -6.65
CA THR A 110 11.05 -4.75 -7.59
C THR A 110 10.91 -3.95 -8.89
N ASN A 111 10.65 -4.65 -10.00
CA ASN A 111 10.52 -4.05 -11.33
C ASN A 111 9.39 -3.01 -11.45
N SER A 112 8.36 -3.08 -10.59
CA SER A 112 7.24 -2.14 -10.64
C SER A 112 7.53 -0.77 -10.05
N ASN A 113 8.73 -0.54 -9.50
CA ASN A 113 9.16 0.72 -8.87
C ASN A 113 8.09 1.34 -7.96
N PRO A 114 7.73 0.68 -6.85
CA PRO A 114 6.58 1.09 -6.05
C PRO A 114 6.75 2.49 -5.46
N THR A 115 5.74 3.32 -5.67
CA THR A 115 5.62 4.68 -5.13
C THR A 115 4.52 4.77 -4.08
N THR A 116 3.65 3.75 -4.02
CA THR A 116 2.41 3.78 -3.25
C THR A 116 2.28 2.52 -2.41
N ILE A 117 1.72 2.63 -1.21
CA ILE A 117 1.27 1.49 -0.40
C ILE A 117 -0.24 1.57 -0.27
N VAL A 118 -0.89 0.46 -0.59
CA VAL A 118 -2.34 0.27 -0.43
C VAL A 118 -2.58 -0.67 0.73
N GLU A 119 -3.52 -0.27 1.60
CA GLU A 119 -4.10 -1.12 2.63
C GLU A 119 -5.41 -1.71 2.09
N PHE A 120 -5.55 -3.02 2.20
CA PHE A 120 -6.78 -3.76 1.91
C PHE A 120 -7.33 -4.31 3.22
N THR A 121 -8.64 -4.21 3.40
CA THR A 121 -9.36 -4.86 4.51
C THR A 121 -10.06 -6.08 3.95
N VAL A 122 -9.60 -7.27 4.36
CA VAL A 122 -9.99 -8.55 3.76
C VAL A 122 -10.64 -9.47 4.80
N PRO A 123 -11.60 -10.33 4.43
CA PRO A 123 -12.11 -11.37 5.32
C PRO A 123 -11.00 -12.33 5.78
N ILE A 124 -11.01 -12.73 7.06
CA ILE A 124 -9.99 -13.62 7.63
C ILE A 124 -10.01 -15.00 6.95
N ASP A 125 -11.19 -15.53 6.71
CA ASP A 125 -11.43 -16.79 6.00
C ASP A 125 -10.84 -16.80 4.58
N LEU A 126 -10.94 -15.67 3.85
CA LEU A 126 -10.23 -15.51 2.58
C LEU A 126 -8.71 -15.54 2.78
N MET A 127 -8.22 -14.86 3.82
CA MET A 127 -6.79 -14.78 4.08
C MET A 127 -6.19 -16.15 4.41
N GLU A 128 -6.86 -16.96 5.23
CA GLU A 128 -6.44 -18.34 5.53
C GLU A 128 -6.43 -19.21 4.27
N LEU A 129 -7.47 -19.11 3.42
CA LEU A 129 -7.51 -19.83 2.15
C LEU A 129 -6.35 -19.45 1.20
N LEU A 130 -5.92 -18.19 1.22
CA LEU A 130 -4.78 -17.74 0.42
C LEU A 130 -3.43 -18.20 1.02
N LYS A 131 -3.31 -18.22 2.35
CA LYS A 131 -2.12 -18.74 3.06
C LYS A 131 -1.87 -20.21 2.74
N GLU A 132 -2.92 -21.02 2.69
CA GLU A 132 -2.85 -22.45 2.31
C GLU A 132 -2.26 -22.65 0.90
N LYS A 133 -2.54 -21.73 -0.03
CA LYS A 133 -1.99 -21.80 -1.39
C LYS A 133 -0.51 -21.46 -1.42
N GLN A 134 -0.13 -20.35 -0.78
CA GLN A 134 1.26 -19.96 -0.62
C GLN A 134 1.40 -18.89 0.44
N MET A 135 2.19 -19.20 1.47
CA MET A 135 2.67 -18.23 2.45
C MET A 135 4.18 -18.30 2.60
N LYS A 136 4.79 -17.14 2.88
CA LYS A 136 6.20 -17.01 3.23
C LYS A 136 6.34 -16.01 4.37
N ILE A 137 7.22 -16.31 5.31
CA ILE A 137 7.62 -15.36 6.35
C ILE A 137 8.82 -14.58 5.80
N GLU A 138 8.69 -13.25 5.71
CA GLU A 138 9.75 -12.37 5.23
C GLU A 138 9.92 -11.19 6.18
N ASP A 139 11.11 -11.05 6.77
CA ASP A 139 11.45 -9.99 7.71
C ASP A 139 10.41 -9.81 8.85
N GLY A 140 9.86 -10.91 9.36
CA GLY A 140 8.84 -10.91 10.42
C GLY A 140 7.41 -10.61 9.95
N ALA A 141 7.19 -10.48 8.64
CA ALA A 141 5.86 -10.28 8.05
C ALA A 141 5.39 -11.53 7.28
N LEU A 142 4.08 -11.78 7.29
CA LEU A 142 3.46 -12.88 6.54
C LEU A 142 3.09 -12.39 5.14
N SER A 143 3.83 -12.88 4.15
CA SER A 143 3.69 -12.56 2.73
C SER A 143 2.93 -13.68 2.02
N VAL A 144 1.82 -13.35 1.38
CA VAL A 144 0.95 -14.30 0.67
C VAL A 144 0.93 -13.99 -0.81
N GLY A 145 1.22 -15.01 -1.62
CA GLY A 145 1.31 -14.88 -3.07
C GLY A 145 -0.07 -14.86 -3.75
N LEU A 146 -0.27 -13.87 -4.64
CA LEU A 146 -1.45 -13.78 -5.51
C LEU A 146 -1.15 -14.11 -6.98
N GLY A 147 0.05 -13.81 -7.47
CA GLY A 147 0.39 -13.88 -8.89
C GLY A 147 0.36 -15.29 -9.50
N CYS A 148 0.41 -15.38 -10.83
CA CYS A 148 0.38 -16.67 -11.52
C CYS A 148 1.59 -17.57 -11.21
N LYS A 149 2.73 -16.97 -10.82
CA LYS A 149 3.94 -17.66 -10.34
C LYS A 149 4.03 -17.69 -8.81
N ALA A 150 3.03 -17.17 -8.10
CA ALA A 150 2.99 -17.05 -6.64
C ALA A 150 1.57 -17.26 -6.10
N GLY A 151 1.24 -18.47 -5.63
CA GLY A 151 -0.03 -18.77 -4.96
C GLY A 151 -1.26 -18.83 -5.86
N LYS A 152 -1.27 -18.14 -7.01
CA LYS A 152 -2.39 -18.12 -7.98
C LYS A 152 -3.72 -17.66 -7.35
N GLY A 153 -3.65 -16.84 -6.31
CA GLY A 153 -4.80 -16.33 -5.56
C GLY A 153 -5.49 -15.12 -6.20
N LEU A 154 -4.90 -14.49 -7.22
CA LEU A 154 -5.39 -13.25 -7.81
C LEU A 154 -6.85 -13.32 -8.32
N PRO A 155 -7.31 -14.38 -9.03
CA PRO A 155 -8.70 -14.42 -9.50
C PRO A 155 -9.70 -14.38 -8.35
N LEU A 156 -9.45 -15.15 -7.29
CA LEU A 156 -10.26 -15.18 -6.08
C LEU A 156 -10.21 -13.83 -5.36
N PHE A 157 -9.03 -13.22 -5.22
CA PHE A 157 -8.90 -11.91 -4.57
C PHE A 157 -9.70 -10.84 -5.31
N ASN A 158 -9.58 -10.77 -6.64
CA ASN A 158 -10.31 -9.82 -7.47
C ASN A 158 -11.83 -10.06 -7.46
N GLU A 159 -12.28 -11.32 -7.42
CA GLU A 159 -13.69 -11.65 -7.22
C GLU A 159 -14.21 -11.02 -5.91
N ARG A 160 -13.47 -11.19 -4.81
CA ARG A 160 -13.88 -10.62 -3.51
C ARG A 160 -13.82 -9.10 -3.44
N ILE A 161 -12.97 -8.43 -4.24
CA ILE A 161 -13.05 -6.97 -4.42
C ILE A 161 -14.35 -6.59 -5.15
N ARG A 162 -14.68 -7.27 -6.24
CA ARG A 162 -15.90 -6.99 -7.02
C ARG A 162 -17.18 -7.23 -6.22
N ASP A 163 -17.18 -8.24 -5.37
CA ASP A 163 -18.31 -8.54 -4.46
C ASP A 163 -18.42 -7.54 -3.29
N GLY A 164 -17.49 -6.59 -3.16
CA GLY A 164 -17.47 -5.61 -2.07
C GLY A 164 -17.03 -6.17 -0.73
N LEU A 165 -16.54 -7.42 -0.69
CA LEU A 165 -16.06 -8.05 0.54
C LEU A 165 -14.68 -7.51 0.96
N ILE A 166 -13.88 -7.09 -0.02
CA ILE A 166 -12.61 -6.40 0.17
C ILE A 166 -12.79 -4.92 -0.14
N THR A 167 -12.36 -4.08 0.80
CA THR A 167 -12.19 -2.64 0.58
C THR A 167 -10.72 -2.29 0.57
N TYR A 168 -10.36 -1.15 -0.03
CA TYR A 168 -8.99 -0.68 -0.02
C TYR A 168 -8.88 0.83 0.10
N ARG A 169 -7.72 1.29 0.55
CA ARG A 169 -7.34 2.70 0.60
C ARG A 169 -5.84 2.85 0.40
N ILE A 170 -5.45 3.98 -0.20
CA ILE A 170 -4.03 4.36 -0.24
C ILE A 170 -3.64 4.87 1.15
N VAL A 171 -2.53 4.37 1.69
CA VAL A 171 -2.03 4.73 3.04
C VAL A 171 -0.66 5.39 3.03
N LYS A 172 0.09 5.28 1.94
CA LYS A 172 1.40 5.93 1.82
C LYS A 172 1.77 6.22 0.37
N ILE A 173 2.39 7.38 0.14
CA ILE A 173 2.85 7.84 -1.17
C ILE A 173 4.25 8.43 -1.06
N LYS A 174 5.07 8.15 -2.07
CA LYS A 174 6.37 8.77 -2.31
C LYS A 174 6.42 9.34 -3.72
N ARG A 175 6.73 10.64 -3.84
CA ARG A 175 6.94 11.31 -5.13
C ARG A 175 8.26 12.05 -5.17
N SER A 176 9.02 11.95 -6.25
CA SER A 176 10.26 12.75 -6.40
C SER A 176 9.92 14.24 -6.46
N LYS A 177 10.71 15.09 -5.79
CA LYS A 177 10.61 16.56 -5.95
C LYS A 177 11.27 17.04 -7.27
N LYS A 178 12.19 16.24 -7.80
CA LYS A 178 12.91 16.54 -9.06
C LYS A 178 11.96 16.37 -10.26
N LYS A 179 12.26 17.10 -11.35
CA LYS A 179 11.54 16.92 -12.63
C LYS A 179 11.85 15.58 -13.24
#